data_AF-T4VI22-F1
#
_entry.id   AF-T4VI22-F1
#
_cell.length_a   1.000
_cell.length_b   1.000
_cell.length_c   1.000
_cell.angle_alpha   90.00
_cell.angle_beta   90.00
_cell.angle_gamma   90.00
#
_symmetry.space_group_name_H-M   'P 1'
#
loop_
_entity.id
_entity.type
_entity.pdbx_description
1 polymer ?
#
loop_
_entity_poly.entity_id
_entity_poly.type
_entity_poly.pdbx_seq_one_letter_code
_entity_poly.pdbx_strand_id
1 'polypeptide(L)'
;MNSIIKNEFITNKKSSLLLANILILASTALAYFATTKVAGSSVLGESQIMLMFLKSTLTIIPPFIIIIISKVITEEFNNGGMKIYLINPISRTEVLMGKLVFICINVLITMIIQIIISIIAASILTQVPELELISDVIYKYAVTFIPIIGLVSILFIPGLLIPSSRHTISFGIFIIIGFDIICSYFSKLNPYSITYILKNIADMNTNTINNIIISLVYFIVGMVISSYIFKNKEIR
;
A
#
# COMPACT_ATOMS: atom_id res chain seq x y z
N MET A 1 6.05 10.53 19.81
CA MET A 1 5.42 10.17 18.51
C MET A 1 5.55 11.27 17.45
N ASN A 2 5.09 12.51 17.70
CA ASN A 2 5.12 13.60 16.69
C ASN A 2 6.53 13.95 16.17
N SER A 3 7.55 13.94 17.05
CA SER A 3 8.95 14.17 16.67
C SER A 3 9.51 13.10 15.72
N ILE A 4 9.10 11.85 15.87
CA ILE A 4 9.54 10.72 15.04
C ILE A 4 8.94 10.84 13.63
N ILE A 5 7.63 11.11 13.54
CA ILE A 5 6.93 11.27 12.26
C ILE A 5 7.50 12.46 11.47
N LYS A 6 7.76 13.58 12.15
CA LYS A 6 8.36 14.77 11.53
C LYS A 6 9.78 14.49 11.03
N ASN A 7 10.59 13.76 11.79
CA ASN A 7 11.94 13.39 11.40
C ASN A 7 11.94 12.51 10.13
N GLU A 8 11.08 11.49 10.10
CA GLU A 8 10.91 10.60 8.94
C GLU A 8 10.45 11.36 7.68
N PHE A 9 9.59 12.37 7.84
CA PHE A 9 9.13 13.18 6.70
C PHE A 9 10.25 14.06 6.11
N ILE A 10 11.22 14.47 6.94
CA ILE A 10 12.35 15.30 6.51
C ILE A 10 13.44 14.43 5.85
N THR A 11 13.72 13.25 6.41
CA THR A 11 14.74 12.33 5.90
C THR A 11 14.29 11.60 4.63
N ASN A 12 13.01 11.24 4.54
CA ASN A 12 12.49 10.50 3.41
C ASN A 12 12.20 11.45 2.23
N LYS A 13 13.20 11.60 1.34
CA LYS A 13 13.05 12.38 0.08
C LYS A 13 11.73 12.04 -0.63
N LYS A 14 11.00 13.09 -1.06
CA LYS A 14 9.76 13.09 -1.88
C LYS A 14 9.79 12.18 -3.13
N SER A 15 10.96 11.65 -3.51
CA SER A 15 11.17 10.88 -4.73
C SER A 15 10.43 9.54 -4.75
N SER A 16 10.27 8.85 -3.62
CA SER A 16 9.55 7.57 -3.58
C SER A 16 8.05 7.76 -3.85
N LEU A 17 7.45 8.78 -3.25
CA LEU A 17 6.05 9.13 -3.44
C LEU A 17 5.78 9.61 -4.88
N LEU A 18 6.69 10.41 -5.44
CA LEU A 18 6.62 10.82 -6.85
C LEU A 18 6.69 9.61 -7.78
N LEU A 19 7.63 8.69 -7.55
CA LEU A 19 7.80 7.50 -8.38
C LEU A 19 6.56 6.61 -8.38
N ALA A 20 5.91 6.43 -7.23
CA ALA A 20 4.67 5.66 -7.15
C ALA A 20 3.54 6.30 -7.96
N ASN A 21 3.35 7.62 -7.82
CA ASN A 21 2.31 8.32 -8.58
C ASN A 21 2.59 8.29 -10.10
N ILE A 22 3.85 8.42 -10.51
CA ILE A 22 4.25 8.29 -11.93
C ILE A 22 3.96 6.88 -12.44
N LEU A 23 4.29 5.83 -11.67
CA LEU A 23 3.97 4.45 -12.05
C LEU A 23 2.48 4.22 -12.18
N ILE A 24 1.66 4.78 -11.27
CA ILE A 24 0.20 4.65 -11.34
C ILE A 24 -0.29 5.31 -12.62
N LEU A 25 0.14 6.54 -12.90
CA LEU A 25 -0.22 7.26 -14.14
C LEU A 25 0.22 6.52 -15.40
N ALA A 26 1.43 5.95 -15.41
CA ALA A 26 1.91 5.17 -16.53
C ALA A 26 1.06 3.91 -16.74
N SER A 27 0.70 3.21 -15.66
CA SER A 27 -0.14 2.01 -15.74
C SER A 27 -1.57 2.31 -16.18
N THR A 28 -2.16 3.43 -15.75
CA THR A 28 -3.50 3.83 -16.17
C THR A 28 -3.51 4.27 -17.64
N ALA A 29 -2.48 5.01 -18.08
CA ALA A 29 -2.31 5.39 -19.47
C ALA A 29 -2.15 4.16 -20.39
N LEU A 30 -1.35 3.18 -19.97
CA LEU A 30 -1.21 1.90 -20.69
C LEU A 30 -2.52 1.13 -20.74
N ALA A 31 -3.24 1.05 -19.61
CA ALA A 31 -4.54 0.38 -19.57
C ALA A 31 -5.55 1.07 -20.49
N TYR A 32 -5.59 2.41 -20.50
CA TYR A 32 -6.45 3.20 -21.38
C TYR A 32 -6.12 2.98 -22.85
N PHE A 33 -4.84 2.95 -23.20
CA PHE A 33 -4.40 2.67 -24.56
C PHE A 33 -4.77 1.25 -25.00
N ALA A 34 -4.57 0.27 -24.11
CA ALA A 34 -4.92 -1.13 -24.39
C ALA A 34 -6.42 -1.30 -24.66
N THR A 35 -7.29 -0.68 -23.86
CA THR A 35 -8.74 -0.79 -24.06
C THR A 35 -9.20 -0.06 -25.33
N THR A 36 -8.74 1.18 -25.54
CA THR A 36 -9.24 2.01 -26.65
C THR A 36 -8.65 1.66 -28.02
N LYS A 37 -7.39 1.24 -28.09
CA LYS A 37 -6.69 0.98 -29.36
C LYS A 37 -6.56 -0.49 -29.71
N VAL A 38 -6.43 -1.37 -28.71
CA VAL A 38 -6.22 -2.81 -28.97
C VAL A 38 -7.55 -3.57 -28.92
N ALA A 39 -8.40 -3.30 -27.93
CA ALA A 39 -9.68 -3.98 -27.80
C ALA A 39 -10.82 -3.36 -28.65
N GLY A 40 -10.58 -2.22 -29.30
CA GLY A 40 -11.53 -1.58 -30.21
C GLY A 40 -12.77 -0.99 -29.54
N SER A 41 -12.77 -0.81 -28.21
CA SER A 41 -13.90 -0.17 -27.52
C SER A 41 -13.94 1.32 -27.83
N SER A 42 -15.12 1.82 -28.21
CA SER A 42 -15.40 3.27 -28.29
C SER A 42 -15.18 3.96 -26.94
N VAL A 43 -15.03 5.29 -27.00
CA VAL A 43 -14.83 6.24 -25.88
C VAL A 43 -15.33 5.69 -24.55
N LEU A 44 -14.41 5.51 -23.59
CA LEU A 44 -14.73 5.01 -22.26
C LEU A 44 -15.59 6.02 -21.50
N GLY A 45 -16.53 5.54 -20.70
CA GLY A 45 -17.30 6.38 -19.79
C GLY A 45 -16.46 6.91 -18.63
N GLU A 46 -16.91 7.99 -18.00
CA GLU A 46 -16.27 8.61 -16.83
C GLU A 46 -16.04 7.62 -15.67
N SER A 47 -17.03 6.77 -15.39
CA SER A 47 -16.93 5.75 -14.34
C SER A 47 -15.84 4.71 -14.62
N GLN A 48 -15.68 4.32 -15.89
CA GLN A 48 -14.65 3.36 -16.31
C GLN A 48 -13.26 3.95 -16.14
N ILE A 49 -13.05 5.21 -16.53
CA ILE A 49 -11.78 5.91 -16.35
C ILE A 49 -11.41 5.97 -14.87
N MET A 50 -12.33 6.40 -14.00
CA MET A 50 -12.06 6.48 -12.56
C MET A 50 -11.78 5.10 -11.93
N LEU A 51 -12.49 4.05 -12.36
CA LEU A 51 -12.23 2.68 -11.92
C LEU A 51 -10.89 2.13 -12.41
N MET A 52 -10.41 2.54 -13.59
CA MET A 52 -9.07 2.17 -14.06
C MET A 52 -7.99 2.74 -13.15
N PHE A 53 -8.14 4.00 -12.71
CA PHE A 53 -7.24 4.60 -11.71
C PHE A 53 -7.24 3.81 -10.40
N LEU A 54 -8.41 3.41 -9.91
CA LEU A 54 -8.51 2.57 -8.72
C LEU A 54 -7.79 1.23 -8.91
N LYS A 55 -8.05 0.51 -10.00
CA LYS A 55 -7.42 -0.80 -10.28
C LYS A 55 -5.90 -0.72 -10.42
N SER A 56 -5.41 0.30 -11.12
CA SER A 56 -3.98 0.60 -11.22
C SER A 56 -3.36 0.91 -9.87
N THR A 57 -4.03 1.71 -9.05
CA THR A 57 -3.58 2.04 -7.68
C THR A 57 -3.48 0.78 -6.82
N LEU A 58 -4.50 -0.08 -6.83
CA LEU A 58 -4.50 -1.34 -6.06
C LEU A 58 -3.41 -2.33 -6.52
N THR A 59 -2.99 -2.26 -7.79
CA THR A 59 -1.91 -3.11 -8.32
C THR A 59 -0.53 -2.61 -7.91
N ILE A 60 -0.33 -1.29 -7.81
CA ILE A 60 0.97 -0.67 -7.54
C ILE A 60 1.20 -0.42 -6.04
N ILE A 61 0.14 -0.25 -5.25
CA ILE A 61 0.25 -0.02 -3.81
C ILE A 61 1.05 -1.13 -3.10
N PRO A 62 0.80 -2.44 -3.32
CA PRO A 62 1.56 -3.49 -2.67
C PRO A 62 3.08 -3.37 -2.88
N PRO A 63 3.65 -3.35 -4.10
CA PRO A 63 5.09 -3.18 -4.27
C PRO A 63 5.59 -1.82 -3.75
N PHE A 64 4.80 -0.75 -3.84
CA PHE A 64 5.16 0.55 -3.29
C PHE A 64 5.34 0.51 -1.76
N ILE A 65 4.45 -0.16 -1.04
CA ILE A 65 4.56 -0.35 0.42
C ILE A 65 5.88 -1.01 0.79
N ILE A 66 6.29 -2.06 0.08
CA ILE A 66 7.57 -2.75 0.32
C ILE A 66 8.75 -1.79 0.13
N ILE A 67 8.72 -0.97 -0.92
CA ILE A 67 9.79 -0.02 -1.19
C ILE A 67 9.90 1.01 -0.04
N ILE A 68 8.77 1.54 0.44
CA ILE A 68 8.76 2.46 1.59
C ILE A 68 9.28 1.74 2.84
N ILE A 69 8.78 0.55 3.16
CA ILE A 69 9.19 -0.23 4.32
C ILE A 69 10.70 -0.49 4.29
N SER A 70 11.20 -0.98 3.16
CA SER A 70 12.62 -1.18 2.94
C SER A 70 13.40 0.09 3.24
N LYS A 71 12.98 1.23 2.69
CA LYS A 71 13.67 2.50 2.90
C LYS A 71 13.65 2.93 4.38
N VAL A 72 12.46 3.03 4.98
CA VAL A 72 12.24 3.52 6.35
C VAL A 72 12.95 2.66 7.41
N ILE A 73 13.02 1.34 7.18
CA ILE A 73 13.65 0.43 8.14
C ILE A 73 15.16 0.30 7.88
N THR A 74 15.56 0.08 6.62
CA THR A 74 16.98 -0.22 6.32
C THR A 74 17.87 1.01 6.28
N GLU A 75 17.36 2.20 5.96
CA GLU A 75 18.16 3.43 6.10
C GLU A 75 18.56 3.67 7.56
N GLU A 76 17.73 3.30 8.53
CA GLU A 76 18.08 3.41 9.95
C GLU A 76 19.08 2.35 10.42
N PHE A 77 19.00 1.13 9.90
CA PHE A 77 20.02 0.12 10.17
C PHE A 77 21.36 0.53 9.59
N ASN A 78 21.39 1.06 8.37
CA ASN A 78 22.63 1.47 7.69
C ASN A 78 23.25 2.74 8.30
N ASN A 79 22.43 3.71 8.73
CA ASN A 79 22.91 4.96 9.32
C ASN A 79 23.18 4.85 10.83
N GLY A 80 23.05 3.66 11.43
CA GLY A 80 23.19 3.47 12.87
C GLY A 80 22.11 4.17 13.71
N GLY A 81 21.04 4.68 13.09
CA GLY A 81 19.95 5.39 13.76
C GLY A 81 19.26 4.54 14.83
N MET A 82 19.20 3.22 14.60
CA MET A 82 18.70 2.24 15.58
C MET A 82 19.47 2.30 16.92
N LYS A 83 20.76 2.65 16.90
CA LYS A 83 21.60 2.82 18.10
C LYS A 83 21.31 4.11 18.85
N ILE A 84 20.92 5.18 18.14
CA ILE A 84 20.58 6.48 18.73
C ILE A 84 19.26 6.39 19.52
N TYR A 85 18.30 5.58 19.07
CA TYR A 85 17.07 5.32 19.82
C TYR A 85 17.28 4.49 21.10
N LEU A 86 18.42 3.80 21.25
CA LEU A 86 18.78 3.13 22.51
C LEU A 86 19.35 4.10 23.55
N ILE A 87 19.85 5.26 23.12
CA ILE A 87 20.45 6.28 23.99
C ILE A 87 19.37 7.27 24.48
N ASN A 88 18.34 7.52 23.65
CA ASN A 88 17.18 8.29 24.05
C ASN A 88 16.15 7.41 24.77
N PRO A 89 15.42 7.93 25.79
CA PRO A 89 14.41 7.19 26.53
C PRO A 89 13.11 7.02 25.73
N ILE A 90 13.20 6.57 24.48
CA ILE A 90 12.05 6.29 23.63
C ILE A 90 11.83 4.78 23.64
N SER A 91 10.60 4.35 23.91
CA SER A 91 10.32 2.91 23.92
C SER A 91 10.42 2.32 22.52
N ARG A 92 10.95 1.10 22.43
CA ARG A 92 11.09 0.35 21.17
C ARG A 92 9.77 0.21 20.41
N THR A 93 8.67 0.05 21.14
CA THR A 93 7.31 -0.04 20.60
C THR A 93 6.82 1.27 20.01
N GLU A 94 7.15 2.42 20.61
CA GLU A 94 6.78 3.74 20.07
C GLU A 94 7.50 4.03 18.75
N VAL A 95 8.75 3.58 18.59
CA VAL A 95 9.48 3.71 17.32
C VAL A 95 8.80 2.88 16.23
N LEU A 96 8.48 1.61 16.52
CA LEU A 96 7.79 0.72 15.59
C LEU A 96 6.44 1.29 15.17
N MET A 97 5.65 1.78 16.12
CA MET A 97 4.36 2.42 15.85
C MET A 97 4.48 3.69 15.04
N GLY A 98 5.47 4.54 15.35
CA GLY A 98 5.74 5.75 14.58
C GLY A 98 6.03 5.45 13.12
N LYS A 99 6.79 4.38 12.83
CA LYS A 99 7.11 3.94 11.48
C LYS A 99 5.91 3.37 10.73
N LEU A 100 5.12 2.51 11.38
CA LEU A 100 3.88 1.99 10.79
C LEU A 100 2.92 3.13 10.42
N VAL A 101 2.70 4.06 11.35
CA VAL A 101 1.85 5.25 11.10
C VAL A 101 2.41 6.09 9.96
N PHE A 102 3.72 6.30 9.91
CA PHE A 102 4.36 7.03 8.81
C PHE A 102 4.13 6.36 7.44
N ILE A 103 4.27 5.04 7.35
CA ILE A 103 3.99 4.30 6.11
C ILE A 103 2.51 4.45 5.71
N CYS A 104 1.59 4.28 6.66
CA CYS A 104 0.15 4.44 6.42
C CYS A 104 -0.20 5.85 5.92
N ILE A 105 0.40 6.89 6.51
CA ILE A 105 0.21 8.28 6.05
C ILE A 105 0.69 8.45 4.60
N ASN A 106 1.85 7.89 4.24
CA ASN A 106 2.36 7.99 2.87
C ASN A 106 1.42 7.31 1.87
N VAL A 107 0.90 6.12 2.19
CA VAL A 107 -0.07 5.43 1.33
C VAL A 107 -1.37 6.24 1.22
N LEU A 108 -1.85 6.81 2.32
CA LEU A 108 -3.05 7.64 2.33
C LEU A 108 -2.87 8.89 1.44
N ILE A 109 -1.72 9.56 1.52
CA ILE A 109 -1.40 10.70 0.64
C ILE A 109 -1.40 10.27 -0.83
N THR A 110 -0.79 9.12 -1.15
CA THR A 110 -0.83 8.56 -2.51
C THR A 110 -2.26 8.32 -2.98
N MET A 111 -3.12 7.71 -2.15
CA MET A 111 -4.53 7.48 -2.50
C MET A 111 -5.30 8.79 -2.74
N ILE A 112 -5.11 9.81 -1.90
CA ILE A 112 -5.73 11.13 -2.10
C ILE A 112 -5.30 11.75 -3.44
N ILE A 113 -3.99 11.70 -3.75
CA ILE A 113 -3.47 12.21 -5.02
C ILE A 113 -4.12 11.47 -6.20
N GLN A 114 -4.28 10.14 -6.11
CA GLN A 114 -4.90 9.37 -7.18
C GLN A 114 -6.40 9.66 -7.35
N ILE A 115 -7.14 9.91 -6.26
CA ILE A 115 -8.52 10.38 -6.34
C ILE A 115 -8.59 11.69 -7.14
N ILE A 116 -7.77 12.68 -6.76
CA ILE A 116 -7.76 13.99 -7.42
C ILE A 116 -7.41 13.84 -8.90
N ILE A 117 -6.36 13.08 -9.23
CA ILE A 117 -5.96 12.90 -10.63
C ILE A 117 -7.02 12.13 -11.42
N SER A 118 -7.70 11.15 -10.82
CA SER A 118 -8.76 10.41 -11.49
C SER A 118 -9.95 11.30 -11.88
N ILE A 119 -10.33 12.23 -11.00
CA ILE A 119 -11.40 13.21 -11.27
C ILE A 119 -10.99 14.15 -12.39
N ILE A 120 -9.75 14.69 -12.33
CA ILE A 120 -9.21 15.57 -13.38
C ILE A 120 -9.15 14.84 -14.72
N ALA A 121 -8.65 13.61 -14.74
CA ALA A 121 -8.53 12.81 -15.96
C ALA A 121 -9.90 12.50 -16.59
N ALA A 122 -10.89 12.10 -15.77
CA ALA A 122 -12.26 11.88 -16.25
C ALA A 122 -12.86 13.16 -16.83
N SER A 123 -12.66 14.30 -16.15
CA SER A 123 -13.17 15.60 -16.59
C SER A 123 -12.58 16.08 -17.92
N ILE A 124 -11.29 15.80 -18.15
CA ILE A 124 -10.59 16.18 -19.40
C ILE A 124 -10.98 15.27 -20.57
N LEU A 125 -11.10 13.96 -20.33
CA LEU A 125 -11.30 12.97 -21.40
C LEU A 125 -12.77 12.79 -21.79
N THR A 126 -13.70 13.07 -20.88
CA THR A 126 -15.14 12.84 -21.08
C THR A 126 -15.94 14.09 -20.75
N GLN A 127 -16.44 14.19 -19.53
CA GLN A 127 -17.19 15.32 -18.99
C GLN A 127 -16.98 15.36 -17.47
N VAL A 128 -17.46 16.42 -16.81
CA VAL A 128 -17.38 16.53 -15.36
C VAL A 128 -18.20 15.40 -14.72
N PRO A 129 -17.58 14.52 -13.91
CA PRO A 129 -18.28 13.39 -13.31
C PRO A 129 -19.41 13.84 -12.39
N GLU A 130 -20.48 13.05 -12.35
CA GLU A 130 -21.56 13.26 -11.39
C GLU A 130 -21.08 13.13 -9.93
N LEU A 131 -21.70 13.89 -9.02
CA LEU A 131 -21.34 13.87 -7.59
C LEU A 131 -21.48 12.47 -6.97
N GLU A 132 -22.45 11.67 -7.45
CA GLU A 132 -22.67 10.30 -6.98
C GLU A 132 -21.47 9.40 -7.31
N LEU A 133 -20.90 9.51 -8.51
CA LEU A 133 -19.71 8.75 -8.91
C LEU A 133 -18.47 9.17 -8.12
N ILE A 134 -18.31 10.47 -7.85
CA ILE A 134 -17.21 10.95 -7.01
C ILE A 134 -17.32 10.36 -5.61
N SER A 135 -18.53 10.35 -5.03
CA SER A 135 -18.78 9.75 -3.72
C SER A 135 -18.50 8.24 -3.70
N ASP A 136 -18.92 7.49 -4.72
CA ASP A 136 -18.65 6.05 -4.83
C ASP A 136 -17.14 5.76 -4.92
N VAL A 137 -16.39 6.53 -5.70
CA VAL A 137 -14.94 6.35 -5.81
C VAL A 137 -14.25 6.66 -4.49
N ILE A 138 -14.61 7.74 -3.81
CA ILE A 138 -14.08 8.07 -2.48
C ILE A 138 -14.38 6.93 -1.49
N TYR A 139 -15.60 6.40 -1.50
CA TYR A 139 -15.98 5.26 -0.67
C TYR A 139 -15.11 4.03 -0.94
N LYS A 140 -14.88 3.68 -2.22
CA LYS A 140 -14.01 2.56 -2.62
C LYS A 140 -12.57 2.74 -2.13
N TYR A 141 -12.01 3.93 -2.25
CA TYR A 141 -10.68 4.23 -1.70
C TYR A 141 -10.67 4.15 -0.16
N ALA A 142 -11.70 4.63 0.53
CA ALA A 142 -11.78 4.55 1.98
C ALA A 142 -11.86 3.09 2.48
N VAL A 143 -12.68 2.26 1.85
CA VAL A 143 -12.82 0.84 2.21
C VAL A 143 -11.54 0.06 1.90
N THR A 144 -10.88 0.32 0.77
CA THR A 144 -9.60 -0.34 0.40
C THR A 144 -8.44 0.03 1.33
N PHE A 145 -8.53 1.14 2.07
CA PHE A 145 -7.50 1.50 3.05
C PHE A 145 -7.38 0.49 4.20
N ILE A 146 -8.47 -0.21 4.56
CA ILE A 146 -8.48 -1.19 5.65
C ILE A 146 -7.55 -2.40 5.35
N PRO A 147 -7.70 -3.13 4.22
CA PRO A 147 -6.78 -4.21 3.88
C PRO A 147 -5.35 -3.73 3.64
N ILE A 148 -5.16 -2.48 3.19
CA ILE A 148 -3.82 -1.88 3.04
C ILE A 148 -3.10 -1.83 4.39
N ILE A 149 -3.77 -1.42 5.48
CA ILE A 149 -3.16 -1.38 6.81
C ILE A 149 -2.73 -2.78 7.25
N GLY A 150 -3.56 -3.80 7.03
CA GLY A 150 -3.21 -5.19 7.29
C GLY A 150 -1.99 -5.64 6.48
N LEU A 151 -1.95 -5.29 5.19
CA LEU A 151 -0.85 -5.60 4.28
C LEU A 151 0.47 -4.95 4.74
N VAL A 152 0.43 -3.66 5.14
CA VAL A 152 1.59 -2.95 5.71
C VAL A 152 2.16 -3.71 6.90
N SER A 153 1.31 -4.16 7.84
CA SER A 153 1.77 -4.88 9.04
C SER A 153 2.48 -6.19 8.72
N ILE A 154 1.99 -6.97 7.75
CA ILE A 154 2.65 -8.23 7.33
C ILE A 154 3.99 -7.93 6.66
N LEU A 155 3.99 -6.99 5.71
CA LEU A 155 5.19 -6.65 4.93
C LEU A 155 6.25 -5.93 5.76
N PHE A 156 5.89 -5.43 6.94
CA PHE A 156 6.83 -4.86 7.89
C PHE A 156 7.79 -5.92 8.45
N ILE A 157 7.33 -7.17 8.57
CA ILE A 157 8.10 -8.32 9.10
C ILE A 157 9.41 -8.53 8.35
N PRO A 158 9.43 -8.72 7.01
CA PRO A 158 10.69 -8.92 6.29
C PRO A 158 11.60 -7.69 6.37
N GLY A 159 11.06 -6.48 6.46
CA GLY A 159 11.86 -5.27 6.68
C GLY A 159 12.57 -5.28 8.03
N LEU A 160 11.96 -5.84 9.07
CA LEU A 160 12.60 -6.04 10.37
C LEU A 160 13.61 -7.18 10.39
N LEU A 161 13.42 -8.24 9.61
CA LEU A 161 14.32 -9.39 9.61
C LEU A 161 15.59 -9.14 8.79
N ILE A 162 15.47 -8.42 7.68
CA ILE A 162 16.52 -8.29 6.67
C ILE A 162 17.16 -6.88 6.76
N PRO A 163 18.47 -6.76 7.02
CA PRO A 163 19.13 -5.46 7.18
C PRO A 163 19.35 -4.73 5.83
N SER A 164 19.34 -5.46 4.71
CA SER A 164 19.63 -4.91 3.39
C SER A 164 18.37 -4.53 2.62
N SER A 165 18.28 -3.27 2.17
CA SER A 165 17.14 -2.75 1.38
C SER A 165 16.76 -3.63 0.19
N ARG A 166 17.76 -4.01 -0.61
CA ARG A 166 17.56 -4.83 -1.82
C ARG A 166 16.94 -6.20 -1.53
N HIS A 167 17.37 -6.83 -0.44
CA HIS A 167 16.88 -8.14 -0.04
C HIS A 167 15.46 -8.03 0.55
N THR A 168 15.19 -6.99 1.33
CA THR A 168 13.83 -6.68 1.83
C THR A 168 12.86 -6.48 0.68
N ILE A 169 13.25 -5.72 -0.35
CA ILE A 169 12.41 -5.49 -1.53
C ILE A 169 12.13 -6.80 -2.26
N SER A 170 13.17 -7.58 -2.55
CA SER A 170 13.06 -8.84 -3.29
C SER A 170 12.18 -9.84 -2.55
N PHE A 171 12.37 -9.98 -1.24
CA PHE A 171 11.60 -10.91 -0.41
C PHE A 171 10.15 -10.46 -0.24
N GLY A 172 9.91 -9.17 -0.08
CA GLY A 172 8.54 -8.63 0.02
C GLY A 172 7.75 -8.81 -1.28
N ILE A 173 8.38 -8.59 -2.44
CA ILE A 173 7.77 -8.88 -3.75
C ILE A 173 7.50 -10.38 -3.89
N PHE A 174 8.45 -11.23 -3.47
CA PHE A 174 8.28 -12.67 -3.48
C PHE A 174 7.08 -13.12 -2.62
N ILE A 175 6.86 -12.52 -1.44
CA ILE A 175 5.68 -12.81 -0.62
C ILE A 175 4.39 -12.48 -1.38
N ILE A 176 4.29 -11.30 -2.00
CA ILE A 176 3.08 -10.88 -2.72
C ILE A 176 2.80 -11.83 -3.88
N ILE A 177 3.79 -12.02 -4.77
CA ILE A 177 3.62 -12.80 -6.00
C ILE A 177 3.47 -14.29 -5.68
N GLY A 178 4.32 -14.81 -4.77
CA GLY A 178 4.29 -16.20 -4.35
C GLY A 178 2.96 -16.57 -3.72
N PHE A 179 2.38 -15.69 -2.90
CA PHE A 179 1.07 -15.93 -2.31
C PHE A 179 -0.05 -15.89 -3.35
N ASP A 180 0.00 -14.96 -4.32
CA ASP A 180 -0.94 -14.93 -5.45
C ASP A 180 -0.88 -16.24 -6.28
N ILE A 181 0.33 -16.75 -6.54
CA ILE A 181 0.52 -18.03 -7.26
C ILE A 181 -0.08 -19.19 -6.46
N ILE A 182 0.21 -19.29 -5.15
CA ILE A 182 -0.33 -20.36 -4.30
C ILE A 182 -1.85 -20.32 -4.30
N CYS A 183 -2.44 -19.13 -4.15
CA CYS A 183 -3.90 -18.97 -4.15
C CYS A 183 -4.54 -19.34 -5.50
N SER A 184 -3.85 -19.11 -6.62
CA SER A 184 -4.27 -19.56 -7.94
C SER A 184 -4.43 -21.08 -8.04
N TYR A 185 -3.51 -21.85 -7.44
CA TYR A 185 -3.61 -23.32 -7.38
C TYR A 185 -4.63 -23.82 -6.35
N PHE A 186 -4.75 -23.12 -5.21
CA PHE A 186 -5.66 -23.49 -4.12
C PHE A 186 -6.82 -22.50 -4.03
N SER A 187 -7.82 -22.66 -4.89
CA SER A 187 -8.96 -21.74 -5.00
C SER A 187 -9.74 -21.51 -3.68
N LYS A 188 -9.70 -22.47 -2.75
CA LYS A 188 -10.28 -22.34 -1.40
C LYS A 188 -9.56 -21.31 -0.51
N LEU A 189 -8.29 -20.99 -0.81
CA LEU A 189 -7.49 -20.00 -0.07
C LEU A 189 -7.67 -18.58 -0.59
N ASN A 190 -8.14 -18.40 -1.84
CA ASN A 190 -8.41 -17.09 -2.44
C ASN A 190 -9.14 -16.10 -1.52
N PRO A 191 -10.28 -16.44 -0.86
CA PRO A 191 -11.01 -15.48 -0.05
C PRO A 191 -10.24 -14.99 1.18
N TYR A 192 -9.20 -15.72 1.60
CA TYR A 192 -8.35 -15.34 2.72
C TYR A 192 -7.12 -14.55 2.29
N SER A 193 -6.84 -14.46 0.98
CA SER A 193 -5.66 -13.74 0.51
C SER A 193 -5.82 -12.23 0.64
N ILE A 194 -4.86 -11.58 1.29
CA ILE A 194 -4.90 -10.13 1.47
C ILE A 194 -4.82 -9.35 0.15
N THR A 195 -4.14 -9.89 -0.85
CA THR A 195 -4.07 -9.32 -2.21
C THR A 195 -5.38 -9.51 -2.96
N TYR A 196 -6.06 -10.65 -2.77
CA TYR A 196 -7.39 -10.91 -3.31
C TYR A 196 -8.43 -9.98 -2.67
N ILE A 197 -8.38 -9.84 -1.34
CA ILE A 197 -9.23 -8.92 -0.60
C ILE A 197 -8.99 -7.50 -1.10
N LEU A 198 -7.74 -7.05 -1.22
CA LEU A 198 -7.40 -5.72 -1.72
C LEU A 198 -8.01 -5.44 -3.10
N LYS A 199 -7.93 -6.40 -4.03
CA LYS A 199 -8.44 -6.26 -5.40
C LYS A 199 -9.97 -6.26 -5.46
N ASN A 200 -10.63 -7.01 -4.59
CA ASN A 200 -12.08 -7.27 -4.69
C ASN A 200 -12.94 -6.51 -3.69
N ILE A 201 -12.36 -5.87 -2.67
CA ILE A 201 -13.15 -5.17 -1.63
C ILE A 201 -13.95 -3.98 -2.18
N ALA A 202 -13.50 -3.38 -3.28
CA ALA A 202 -14.20 -2.29 -3.96
C ALA A 202 -15.37 -2.76 -4.85
N ASP A 203 -15.36 -4.02 -5.27
CA ASP A 203 -16.33 -4.57 -6.24
C ASP A 203 -17.38 -5.50 -5.56
N MET A 204 -17.10 -6.04 -4.37
CA MET A 204 -17.94 -7.04 -3.71
C MET A 204 -18.78 -6.48 -2.56
N ASN A 205 -20.03 -6.10 -2.85
CA ASN A 205 -21.01 -5.67 -1.85
C ASN A 205 -21.42 -6.78 -0.85
N THR A 206 -21.20 -8.06 -1.16
CA THR A 206 -21.76 -9.17 -0.37
C THR A 206 -20.86 -9.71 0.73
N ASN A 207 -19.56 -9.35 0.77
CA ASN A 207 -18.59 -9.89 1.74
C ASN A 207 -17.69 -8.82 2.39
N THR A 208 -18.09 -7.55 2.38
CA THR A 208 -17.32 -6.42 2.94
C THR A 208 -16.95 -6.66 4.41
N ILE A 209 -17.89 -7.13 5.23
CA ILE A 209 -17.67 -7.41 6.66
C ILE A 209 -16.60 -8.49 6.85
N ASN A 210 -16.68 -9.59 6.11
CA ASN A 210 -15.69 -10.68 6.21
C ASN A 210 -14.29 -10.19 5.79
N ASN A 211 -14.22 -9.42 4.71
CA ASN A 211 -12.98 -8.83 4.23
C ASN A 211 -12.35 -7.87 5.26
N ILE A 212 -13.16 -7.07 5.95
CA ILE A 212 -12.71 -6.20 7.04
C ILE A 212 -12.17 -7.04 8.21
N ILE A 213 -12.90 -8.09 8.62
CA ILE A 213 -12.47 -8.98 9.71
C ILE A 213 -11.12 -9.63 9.38
N ILE A 214 -10.97 -10.21 8.18
CA ILE A 214 -9.71 -10.83 7.76
C ILE A 214 -8.57 -9.81 7.75
N SER A 215 -8.83 -8.59 7.26
CA SER A 215 -7.83 -7.49 7.27
C SER A 215 -7.39 -7.10 8.68
N LEU A 216 -8.33 -7.07 9.64
CA LEU A 216 -8.03 -6.80 11.04
C LEU A 216 -7.21 -7.93 11.67
N VAL A 217 -7.50 -9.20 11.33
CA VAL A 217 -6.70 -10.34 11.78
C VAL A 217 -5.25 -10.21 11.27
N TYR A 218 -5.06 -9.89 10.00
CA TYR A 218 -3.73 -9.64 9.44
C TYR A 218 -3.00 -8.49 10.11
N PHE A 219 -3.70 -7.40 10.42
CA PHE A 219 -3.14 -6.27 11.16
C PHE A 219 -2.65 -6.70 12.54
N ILE A 220 -3.49 -7.39 13.33
CA ILE A 220 -3.17 -7.85 14.69
C ILE A 220 -1.99 -8.82 14.65
N VAL A 221 -2.05 -9.84 13.79
CA VAL A 221 -0.99 -10.86 13.68
C VAL A 221 0.32 -10.22 13.25
N GLY A 222 0.30 -9.38 12.22
CA GLY A 222 1.50 -8.66 11.75
C GLY A 222 2.09 -7.76 12.83
N MET A 223 1.26 -7.06 13.61
CA MET A 223 1.69 -6.20 14.69
C MET A 223 2.30 -6.98 15.87
N VAL A 224 1.70 -8.11 16.26
CA VAL A 224 2.22 -8.97 17.33
C VAL A 224 3.57 -9.56 16.94
N ILE A 225 3.67 -10.13 15.72
CA ILE A 225 4.91 -10.73 15.22
C ILE A 225 6.01 -9.67 15.07
N SER A 226 5.71 -8.52 14.48
CA SER A 226 6.68 -7.44 14.30
C SER A 226 7.17 -6.90 15.66
N SER A 227 6.28 -6.74 16.64
CA SER A 227 6.64 -6.33 18.00
C SER A 227 7.55 -7.34 18.70
N TYR A 228 7.24 -8.63 18.56
CA TYR A 228 8.06 -9.72 19.11
C TYR A 228 9.47 -9.73 18.49
N ILE A 229 9.56 -9.65 17.16
CA ILE A 229 10.84 -9.58 16.44
C ILE A 229 11.63 -8.35 16.87
N PHE A 230 10.99 -7.19 16.94
CA PHE A 230 11.66 -5.93 17.29
C PHE A 230 12.19 -5.92 18.73
N LYS A 231 11.47 -6.56 19.67
CA LYS A 231 11.92 -6.68 21.06
C LYS A 231 13.16 -7.57 21.18
N ASN A 232 13.19 -8.68 20.46
CA ASN A 232 14.24 -9.70 20.57
C ASN A 232 15.43 -9.46 19.62
N LYS A 233 15.33 -8.53 18.68
CA LYS A 233 16.42 -8.23 17.75
C LYS A 233 17.57 -7.56 18.51
N GLU A 234 18.72 -8.23 18.56
CA GLU A 234 19.96 -7.65 19.03
C GLU A 234 20.42 -6.56 18.06
N ILE A 235 20.59 -5.34 18.56
CA ILE A 235 21.12 -4.22 17.79
C ILE A 235 22.65 -4.31 17.89
N ARG A 236 23.28 -4.92 16.88
CA ARG A 236 24.75 -4.96 16.73
C ARG A 236 25.28 -3.66 16.11
#